data_AF-A0A4R6EYG6-F1
#
_entry.id   AF-A0A4R6EYG6-F1
#
_cell.length_a   1.000
_cell.length_b   1.000
_cell.length_c   1.000
_cell.angle_alpha   90.00
_cell.angle_beta   90.00
_cell.angle_gamma   90.00
#
_symmetry.space_group_name_H-M   'P 1'
#
loop_
_entity.id
_entity.type
_entity.pdbx_description
1 polymer ?
#
loop_
_entity_poly.entity_id
_entity_poly.type
_entity_poly.pdbx_seq_one_letter_code
_entity_poly.pdbx_strand_id
1 'polypeptide(L)'
;MSFHTEFAFHLLDAVSSIATENFSGLGILFYRGPLRLPVVPLGDQTLFDPALPVAGFENIARVLASISTVASVWHDGFHLVDVETTQLTHASQFFAPPVEILQASVQHGTPMGARQLAAMAGSRMDTVACTGLLSKTSDPVVFSGGVRVMRRGG
;
A
#
# COMPACT_ATOMS: atom_id res chain seq x y z
N MET A 1 15.63 -10.54 -1.00
CA MET A 1 14.46 -9.73 -0.60
C MET A 1 15.01 -8.58 0.24
N SER A 2 14.59 -7.33 0.00
CA SER A 2 15.06 -6.20 0.82
C SER A 2 14.30 -6.15 2.15
N PHE A 3 14.89 -5.52 3.17
CA PHE A 3 14.24 -5.32 4.48
C PHE A 3 12.82 -4.73 4.34
N HIS A 4 12.64 -3.73 3.46
CA HIS A 4 11.33 -3.10 3.25
C HIS A 4 10.30 -4.05 2.64
N THR A 5 10.70 -4.91 1.70
CA THR A 5 9.79 -5.89 1.10
C THR A 5 9.38 -6.97 2.09
N GLU A 6 10.26 -7.36 3.02
CA GLU A 6 9.93 -8.28 4.11
C GLU A 6 8.98 -7.66 5.13
N PHE A 7 9.26 -6.43 5.55
CA PHE A 7 8.35 -5.65 6.39
C PHE A 7 6.96 -5.51 5.75
N ALA A 8 6.90 -5.22 4.46
CA ALA A 8 5.65 -5.13 3.72
C ALA A 8 4.87 -6.45 3.73
N PHE A 9 5.53 -7.58 3.47
CA PHE A 9 4.89 -8.89 3.54
C PHE A 9 4.37 -9.22 4.94
N HIS A 10 5.17 -8.98 5.98
CA HIS A 10 4.74 -9.22 7.37
C HIS A 10 3.55 -8.34 7.73
N LEU A 11 3.55 -7.06 7.35
CA LEU A 11 2.43 -6.17 7.63
C LEU A 11 1.16 -6.62 6.91
N LEU A 12 1.25 -7.02 5.64
CA LEU A 12 0.09 -7.53 4.89
C LEU A 12 -0.44 -8.84 5.47
N ASP A 13 0.43 -9.75 5.95
CA ASP A 13 -0.01 -10.97 6.64
C ASP A 13 -0.72 -10.64 7.95
N ALA A 14 -0.18 -9.71 8.73
CA ALA A 14 -0.80 -9.27 9.98
C ALA A 14 -2.15 -8.61 9.74
N VAL A 15 -2.30 -7.81 8.68
CA VAL A 15 -3.61 -7.27 8.29
C VAL A 15 -4.55 -8.40 7.87
N SER A 16 -4.08 -9.34 7.06
CA SER A 16 -4.89 -10.48 6.58
C SER A 16 -5.41 -11.35 7.73
N SER A 17 -4.62 -11.56 8.78
CA SER A 17 -5.04 -12.33 9.95
C SER A 17 -6.05 -11.61 10.87
N ILE A 18 -6.13 -10.28 10.78
CA ILE A 18 -7.10 -9.44 11.51
C ILE A 18 -8.35 -9.17 10.66
N ALA A 19 -8.21 -9.19 9.33
CA ALA A 19 -9.26 -8.85 8.39
C ALA A 19 -10.52 -9.71 8.59
N THR A 20 -11.68 -9.06 8.53
CA THR A 20 -12.98 -9.71 8.65
C THR A 20 -13.54 -10.10 7.29
N GLU A 21 -14.68 -10.80 7.26
CA GLU A 21 -15.36 -11.20 6.01
C GLU A 21 -15.73 -10.03 5.09
N ASN A 22 -15.84 -8.82 5.65
CA ASN A 22 -16.18 -7.57 4.95
C ASN A 22 -14.96 -6.83 4.37
N PHE A 23 -13.79 -7.45 4.34
CA PHE A 23 -12.59 -6.87 3.76
C PHE A 23 -12.74 -6.58 2.26
N SER A 24 -12.45 -5.34 1.84
CA SER A 24 -12.59 -4.87 0.46
C SER A 24 -11.29 -4.94 -0.35
N GLY A 25 -10.16 -5.12 0.32
CA GLY A 25 -8.83 -4.94 -0.26
C GLY A 25 -8.11 -3.74 0.34
N LEU A 26 -6.78 -3.74 0.19
CA LEU A 26 -5.87 -2.75 0.77
C LEU A 26 -4.73 -2.47 -0.21
N GLY A 27 -4.37 -1.19 -0.34
CA GLY A 27 -3.12 -0.76 -0.96
C GLY A 27 -2.26 -0.02 0.04
N ILE A 28 -0.99 -0.41 0.17
CA ILE A 28 0.00 0.27 1.01
C ILE A 28 1.15 0.72 0.13
N LEU A 29 1.59 1.96 0.34
CA LEU A 29 2.76 2.51 -0.30
C LEU A 29 3.82 2.78 0.76
N PHE A 30 4.95 2.07 0.65
CA PHE A 30 6.07 2.19 1.56
C PHE A 30 7.07 3.17 0.95
N TYR A 31 7.18 4.37 1.51
CA TYR A 31 7.97 5.47 0.93
C TYR A 31 9.13 5.89 1.82
N ARG A 32 10.08 6.60 1.21
CA ARG A 32 11.23 7.24 1.86
C ARG A 32 11.03 8.75 1.90
N GLY A 33 11.39 9.39 3.01
CA GLY A 33 11.22 10.82 3.22
C GLY A 33 12.05 11.69 2.25
N PRO A 34 11.71 12.99 2.12
CA PRO A 34 10.40 13.61 2.40
C PRO A 34 9.33 13.16 1.39
N LEU A 35 8.05 13.35 1.73
CA LEU A 35 6.92 12.97 0.88
C LEU A 35 6.91 13.79 -0.43
N ARG A 36 7.53 13.23 -1.47
CA ARG A 36 7.58 13.75 -2.84
C ARG A 36 6.88 12.79 -3.79
N LEU A 37 5.65 12.43 -3.44
CA LEU A 37 4.83 11.48 -4.19
C LEU A 37 3.62 12.19 -4.79
N PRO A 38 3.16 11.77 -5.99
CA PRO A 38 1.93 12.26 -6.61
C PRO A 38 0.72 11.62 -5.92
N VAL A 39 0.52 12.01 -4.67
CA VAL A 39 -0.60 11.58 -3.82
C VAL A 39 -1.49 12.76 -3.48
N VAL A 40 -2.79 12.51 -3.43
CA VAL A 40 -3.80 13.47 -3.00
C VAL A 40 -4.75 12.77 -2.03
N PRO A 41 -5.07 13.34 -0.85
CA PRO A 41 -6.06 12.76 0.03
C PRO A 41 -7.43 12.64 -0.67
N LEU A 42 -8.07 11.47 -0.57
CA LEU A 42 -9.43 11.23 -1.08
C LEU A 42 -10.51 11.84 -0.18
N GLY A 43 -10.13 12.30 1.01
CA GLY A 43 -11.01 12.94 1.98
C GLY A 43 -10.22 13.78 2.98
N ASP A 44 -10.95 14.52 3.80
CA ASP A 44 -10.40 15.39 4.84
C ASP A 44 -9.71 14.56 5.93
N GLN A 45 -8.37 14.52 5.89
CA GLN A 45 -7.55 13.73 6.82
C GLN A 45 -7.72 14.14 8.29
N THR A 46 -8.28 15.33 8.57
CA THR A 46 -8.57 15.75 9.96
C THR A 46 -9.72 14.95 10.60
N LEU A 47 -10.55 14.30 9.77
CA LEU A 47 -11.64 13.43 10.21
C LEU A 47 -11.22 11.96 10.38
N PHE A 48 -9.96 11.64 10.09
CA PHE A 48 -9.45 10.29 10.26
C PHE A 48 -9.15 10.01 11.74
N ASP A 49 -9.75 8.95 12.27
CA ASP A 49 -9.54 8.43 13.62
C ASP A 49 -9.05 6.98 13.48
N PRO A 50 -7.87 6.61 14.00
CA PRO A 50 -7.01 7.35 14.95
C PRO A 50 -6.18 8.49 14.32
N ALA A 51 -5.72 9.41 15.17
CA ALA A 51 -4.80 10.46 14.78
C ALA A 51 -3.52 9.89 14.14
N LEU A 52 -3.13 10.47 12.99
CA LEU A 52 -1.89 10.15 12.29
C LEU A 52 -0.73 11.02 12.83
N PRO A 53 0.52 10.50 12.85
CA PRO A 53 0.92 9.18 12.40
C PRO A 53 0.62 8.08 13.45
N VAL A 54 0.26 6.88 12.97
CA VAL A 54 0.11 5.70 13.84
C VAL A 54 1.41 4.93 13.90
N ALA A 55 1.94 4.75 15.10
CA ALA A 55 3.18 4.02 15.37
C ALA A 55 2.90 2.62 15.97
N GLY A 56 3.86 1.71 15.76
CA GLY A 56 3.80 0.34 16.26
C GLY A 56 3.17 -0.62 15.25
N PHE A 57 3.90 -1.68 14.91
CA PHE A 57 3.52 -2.63 13.88
C PHE A 57 2.09 -3.18 14.04
N GLU A 58 1.74 -3.63 15.25
CA GLU A 58 0.43 -4.20 15.55
C GLU A 58 -0.70 -3.16 15.46
N ASN A 59 -0.43 -1.92 15.89
CA ASN A 59 -1.41 -0.84 15.80
C ASN A 59 -1.66 -0.46 14.34
N ILE A 60 -0.61 -0.38 13.53
CA ILE A 60 -0.72 -0.13 12.09
C ILE A 60 -1.54 -1.26 11.44
N ALA A 61 -1.24 -2.52 11.74
CA ALA A 61 -1.98 -3.66 11.20
C ALA A 61 -3.47 -3.62 11.58
N ARG A 62 -3.80 -3.31 12.85
CA ARG A 62 -5.19 -3.17 13.32
C ARG A 62 -5.92 -2.03 12.62
N VAL A 63 -5.29 -0.85 12.51
CA VAL A 63 -5.87 0.31 11.83
C VAL A 63 -6.15 -0.03 10.37
N LEU A 64 -5.15 -0.53 9.64
CA LEU A 64 -5.31 -0.94 8.24
C LEU A 64 -6.40 -1.99 8.06
N ALA A 65 -6.45 -3.02 8.89
CA ALA A 65 -7.52 -4.03 8.83
C ALA A 65 -8.92 -3.44 9.06
N SER A 66 -9.05 -2.51 10.01
CA SER A 66 -10.34 -1.87 10.33
C SER A 66 -10.84 -0.97 9.20
N ILE A 67 -9.95 -0.21 8.57
CA ILE A 67 -10.31 0.77 7.54
C ILE A 67 -10.44 0.14 6.15
N SER A 68 -9.90 -1.05 5.91
CA SER A 68 -10.01 -1.79 4.63
C SER A 68 -11.28 -2.65 4.53
N THR A 69 -12.38 -2.19 5.09
CA THR A 69 -13.70 -2.84 5.02
C THR A 69 -14.61 -2.09 4.05
N VAL A 70 -15.55 -2.79 3.41
CA VAL A 70 -16.51 -2.17 2.46
C VAL A 70 -17.31 -1.02 3.10
N ALA A 71 -17.52 -1.06 4.42
CA ALA A 71 -18.28 -0.03 5.14
C ALA A 71 -17.46 1.21 5.52
N SER A 72 -16.13 1.11 5.51
CA SER A 72 -15.25 2.22 5.90
C SER A 72 -15.13 3.23 4.76
N VAL A 73 -15.30 4.53 5.03
CA VAL A 73 -15.06 5.59 4.03
C VAL A 73 -13.58 5.73 3.66
N TRP A 74 -12.69 5.13 4.44
CA TRP A 74 -11.23 5.21 4.27
C TRP A 74 -10.64 4.01 3.52
N HIS A 75 -11.46 3.09 3.01
CA HIS A 75 -11.00 1.82 2.43
C HIS A 75 -10.34 1.95 1.05
N ASP A 76 -10.60 3.03 0.32
CA ASP A 76 -10.11 3.21 -1.04
C ASP A 76 -8.83 4.04 -1.11
N GLY A 77 -8.09 3.88 -2.21
CA GLY A 77 -6.78 4.48 -2.42
C GLY A 77 -5.63 3.66 -1.80
N PHE A 78 -4.54 4.37 -1.52
CA PHE A 78 -3.35 3.85 -0.86
C PHE A 78 -3.20 4.46 0.53
N HIS A 79 -2.71 3.66 1.47
CA HIS A 79 -2.25 4.12 2.78
C HIS A 79 -0.73 4.20 2.75
N LEU A 80 -0.15 5.21 3.39
CA LEU A 80 1.27 5.48 3.28
C LEU A 80 1.99 5.12 4.57
N VAL A 81 3.02 4.30 4.44
CA VAL A 81 3.92 3.95 5.54
C VAL A 81 5.30 4.52 5.23
N ASP A 82 5.81 5.34 6.14
CA ASP A 82 7.18 5.83 6.07
C ASP A 82 8.13 4.70 6.52
N VAL A 83 9.07 4.31 5.66
CA VAL A 83 9.97 3.19 5.96
C VAL A 83 11.10 3.54 6.93
N GLU A 84 11.38 4.83 7.15
CA GLU A 84 12.41 5.27 8.08
C GLU A 84 11.88 5.29 9.51
N THR A 85 10.65 5.80 9.68
CA THR A 85 10.00 5.87 11.00
C THR A 85 9.15 4.64 11.31
N THR A 86 8.82 3.82 10.31
CA THR A 86 7.91 2.66 10.40
C THR A 86 6.50 3.05 10.90
N GLN A 87 6.03 4.23 10.50
CA GLN A 87 4.73 4.76 10.90
C GLN A 87 3.77 4.84 9.72
N LEU A 88 2.49 4.59 9.98
CA LEU A 88 1.41 4.91 9.05
C LEU A 88 1.17 6.42 9.11
N THR A 89 1.47 7.14 8.04
CA THR A 89 1.47 8.61 8.02
C THR A 89 0.26 9.19 7.31
N HIS A 90 -0.33 8.48 6.34
CA HIS A 90 -1.50 8.94 5.60
C HIS A 90 -2.45 7.78 5.32
N ALA A 91 -3.75 8.06 5.29
CA ALA A 91 -4.77 7.09 4.92
C ALA A 91 -5.54 7.57 3.68
N SER A 92 -6.03 6.62 2.89
CA SER A 92 -6.91 6.89 1.74
C SER A 92 -6.39 7.98 0.80
N GLN A 93 -5.25 7.71 0.17
CA GLN A 93 -4.61 8.59 -0.79
C GLN A 93 -4.89 8.11 -2.21
N PHE A 94 -5.37 9.01 -3.06
CA PHE A 94 -5.30 8.81 -4.50
C PHE A 94 -3.84 8.87 -4.92
N PHE A 95 -3.32 7.79 -5.49
CA PHE A 95 -1.95 7.71 -5.95
C PHE A 95 -1.91 7.53 -7.47
N ALA A 96 -1.32 8.52 -8.15
CA ALA A 96 -1.18 8.51 -9.60
C ALA A 96 0.30 8.61 -9.98
N PRO A 97 1.00 7.48 -10.19
CA PRO A 97 2.35 7.52 -10.73
C PRO A 97 2.40 8.33 -12.03
N PRO A 98 3.53 8.99 -12.33
CA PRO A 98 3.71 9.72 -13.60
C PRO A 98 3.37 8.85 -14.81
N VAL A 99 2.75 9.46 -15.83
CA VAL A 99 2.25 8.76 -17.02
C VAL A 99 3.37 8.01 -17.73
N GLU A 100 4.59 8.55 -17.75
CA GLU A 100 5.76 7.94 -18.36
C GLU A 100 6.11 6.59 -17.68
N ILE A 101 5.99 6.54 -16.35
CA ILE A 101 6.22 5.32 -15.57
C ILE A 101 5.09 4.30 -15.78
N LEU A 102 3.85 4.77 -15.90
CA LEU A 102 2.70 3.93 -16.22
C LEU A 102 2.84 3.29 -17.60
N GLN A 103 3.16 4.08 -18.63
CA GLN A 103 3.35 3.61 -20.01
C GLN A 103 4.44 2.55 -20.10
N ALA A 104 5.60 2.79 -19.48
CA ALA A 104 6.70 1.82 -19.42
C ALA A 104 6.32 0.50 -18.73
N SER A 105 5.26 0.50 -17.91
CA SER A 105 4.82 -0.68 -17.16
C SER A 105 3.76 -1.51 -17.89
N VAL A 106 3.10 -0.99 -18.92
CA VAL A 106 1.99 -1.65 -19.63
C VAL A 106 2.43 -2.29 -20.96
N GLN A 107 3.65 -2.02 -21.43
CA GLN A 107 4.06 -2.26 -22.83
C GLN A 107 3.85 -3.70 -23.36
N HIS A 108 3.71 -4.72 -22.49
CA HIS A 108 3.57 -6.13 -22.92
C HIS A 108 2.63 -7.00 -22.05
N GLY A 109 1.64 -6.42 -21.36
CA GLY A 109 0.86 -7.12 -20.32
C GLY A 109 -0.62 -7.43 -20.65
N THR A 110 -1.19 -8.37 -19.90
CA THR A 110 -2.66 -8.52 -19.77
C THR A 110 -3.24 -7.30 -19.03
N PRO A 111 -4.55 -7.01 -19.21
CA PRO A 111 -5.20 -5.94 -18.45
C PRO A 111 -5.01 -6.11 -16.93
N MET A 112 -4.57 -5.05 -16.26
CA MET A 112 -4.38 -5.00 -14.82
C MET A 112 -5.40 -4.06 -14.19
N GLY A 113 -5.86 -4.38 -12.98
CA GLY A 113 -6.69 -3.46 -12.20
C GLY A 113 -5.93 -2.17 -11.90
N ALA A 114 -6.64 -1.03 -11.84
CA ALA A 114 -6.03 0.29 -11.65
C ALA A 114 -5.10 0.37 -10.43
N ARG A 115 -5.53 -0.17 -9.28
CA ARG A 115 -4.71 -0.23 -8.05
C ARG A 115 -3.44 -1.07 -8.26
N GLN A 116 -3.54 -2.17 -9.00
CA GLN A 116 -2.40 -3.04 -9.27
C GLN A 116 -1.39 -2.38 -10.22
N LEU A 117 -1.88 -1.69 -11.26
CA LEU A 117 -1.04 -0.92 -12.16
C LEU A 117 -0.34 0.24 -11.41
N ALA A 118 -1.08 0.99 -10.59
CA ALA A 118 -0.52 2.08 -9.80
C ALA A 118 0.55 1.57 -8.82
N ALA A 119 0.31 0.44 -8.14
CA ALA A 119 1.27 -0.18 -7.24
C ALA A 119 2.55 -0.60 -7.96
N MET A 120 2.41 -1.32 -9.08
CA MET A 120 3.55 -1.80 -9.87
C MET A 120 4.36 -0.63 -10.43
N ALA A 121 3.73 0.30 -11.14
CA ALA A 121 4.40 1.46 -11.72
C ALA A 121 5.01 2.34 -10.64
N GLY A 122 4.25 2.66 -9.59
CA GLY A 122 4.71 3.47 -8.47
C GLY A 122 5.92 2.90 -7.74
N SER A 123 6.05 1.58 -7.67
CA SER A 123 7.23 0.94 -7.08
C SER A 123 8.55 1.20 -7.83
N ARG A 124 8.50 1.78 -9.04
CA ARG A 124 9.68 2.21 -9.82
C ARG A 124 10.20 3.58 -9.41
N MET A 125 9.43 4.35 -8.64
CA MET A 125 9.81 5.69 -8.21
C MET A 125 10.89 5.61 -7.12
N ASP A 126 11.91 6.47 -7.19
CA ASP A 126 13.04 6.45 -6.24
C ASP A 126 12.61 6.68 -4.77
N THR A 127 11.54 7.45 -4.58
CA THR A 127 10.95 7.73 -3.27
C THR A 127 10.11 6.57 -2.73
N VAL A 128 9.84 5.53 -3.52
CA VAL A 128 9.06 4.36 -3.12
C VAL A 128 10.01 3.19 -2.86
N ALA A 129 9.99 2.68 -1.64
CA ALA A 129 10.73 1.47 -1.27
C ALA A 129 10.10 0.22 -1.87
N CYS A 130 8.77 0.12 -1.74
CA CYS A 130 7.95 -0.91 -2.37
C CYS A 130 6.47 -0.52 -2.25
N THR A 131 5.60 -1.26 -2.93
CA THR A 131 4.14 -1.17 -2.74
C THR A 131 3.60 -2.54 -2.35
N GLY A 132 2.58 -2.56 -1.50
CA GLY A 132 1.92 -3.77 -1.02
C GLY A 132 0.44 -3.74 -1.35
N LEU A 133 -0.09 -4.86 -1.81
CA LEU A 133 -1.51 -5.06 -2.07
C LEU A 133 -1.99 -6.30 -1.34
N LEU A 134 -3.18 -6.20 -0.77
CA LEU A 134 -3.93 -7.33 -0.25
C LEU A 134 -5.33 -7.28 -0.84
N SER A 135 -5.83 -8.42 -1.32
CA SER A 135 -7.21 -8.56 -1.77
C SER A 135 -7.92 -9.63 -0.94
N LYS A 136 -9.25 -9.68 -0.99
CA LYS A 136 -10.04 -10.64 -0.20
C LYS A 136 -9.70 -12.11 -0.48
N THR A 137 -9.28 -12.43 -1.71
CA THR A 137 -9.15 -13.82 -2.17
C THR A 137 -7.77 -14.12 -2.75
N SER A 138 -6.79 -13.22 -2.58
CA SER A 138 -5.44 -13.43 -3.13
C SER A 138 -4.40 -13.28 -2.05
N ASP A 139 -3.31 -14.01 -2.23
CA ASP A 139 -2.10 -13.81 -1.44
C ASP A 139 -1.64 -12.34 -1.50
N PRO A 140 -0.95 -11.86 -0.44
CA PRO A 140 -0.25 -10.59 -0.47
C PRO A 140 0.63 -10.45 -1.72
N VAL A 141 0.55 -9.30 -2.37
CA VAL A 141 1.39 -8.96 -3.51
C VAL A 141 2.25 -7.76 -3.15
N VAL A 142 3.56 -7.88 -3.30
CA VAL A 142 4.50 -6.77 -3.12
C VAL A 142 5.20 -6.47 -4.44
N PHE A 143 5.31 -5.20 -4.81
CA PHE A 143 6.10 -4.75 -5.95
C PHE A 143 7.29 -3.90 -5.50
N SER A 144 8.42 -4.07 -6.15
CA SER A 144 9.65 -3.28 -5.93
C SER A 144 10.32 -3.07 -7.28
N GLY A 145 10.67 -1.84 -7.63
CA GLY A 145 11.34 -1.53 -8.89
C GLY A 145 10.54 -1.93 -10.14
N GLY A 146 9.20 -1.95 -10.05
CA GLY A 146 8.32 -2.32 -11.16
C GLY A 146 8.12 -3.81 -11.36
N VAL A 147 8.63 -4.66 -10.48
CA VAL A 147 8.47 -6.12 -10.57
C VAL A 147 7.80 -6.69 -9.32
N ARG A 148 7.01 -7.75 -9.51
CA ARG A 148 6.41 -8.50 -8.39
C ARG A 148 7.53 -9.24 -7.65
N VAL A 149 7.61 -9.02 -6.34
CA VAL A 149 8.56 -9.71 -5.47
C VAL A 149 7.97 -11.08 -5.11
N MET A 150 8.75 -12.14 -5.33
CA MET A 150 8.39 -13.49 -4.90
C MET A 150 8.72 -13.67 -3.42
N ARG A 151 7.78 -14.18 -2.63
CA ARG A 151 8.13 -14.74 -1.31
C ARG A 151 9.07 -15.92 -1.53
N ARG A 152 10.16 -16.00 -0.77
CA ARG A 152 10.87 -17.27 -0.63
C ARG A 152 9.93 -18.20 0.12
N GLY A 153 9.60 -19.36 -0.47
CA GLY A 153 8.93 -20.42 0.25
C GLY A 153 9.77 -20.80 1.46
N GLY A 154 9.12 -20.92 2.62
CA GLY A 154 9.69 -21.57 3.79
C GLY A 154 9.86 -23.06 3.56
#